data_AF-A0A5D3FIT1-F1
#
_entry.id   AF-A0A5D3FIT1-F1
#
_cell.length_a   1.000
_cell.length_b   1.000
_cell.length_c   1.000
_cell.angle_alpha   90.00
_cell.angle_beta   90.00
_cell.angle_gamma   90.00
#
_symmetry.space_group_name_H-M   'P 1'
#
loop_
_entity.id
_entity.type
_entity.pdbx_description
1 polymer ?
#
loop_
_entity_poly.entity_id
_entity_poly.type
_entity_poly.pdbx_seq_one_letter_code
_entity_poly.pdbx_strand_id
1 'polypeptide(L)'
;MRDIRSLALAGEIDANLMSPEGGAIVVVEHGTLIACDRPDDISERDNAWLDEVFERYGVTDLPPPSYIVEGELAGWRYWSLELENDG
;
A
#
# COMPACT_ATOMS: atom_id res chain seq x y z
N MET A 1 13.95 -16.39 10.34
CA MET A 1 12.82 -15.44 10.38
C MET A 1 13.36 -14.20 9.70
N ARG A 2 12.91 -13.90 8.47
CA ARG A 2 13.42 -12.74 7.70
C ARG A 2 12.55 -11.55 8.08
N ASP A 3 13.10 -10.66 8.89
CA ASP A 3 12.47 -9.42 9.30
C ASP A 3 12.03 -8.60 8.07
N ILE A 4 10.79 -8.14 8.07
CA ILE A 4 10.21 -7.22 7.09
C ILE A 4 11.00 -5.90 7.03
N ARG A 5 11.81 -5.61 8.06
CA ARG A 5 12.81 -4.52 8.08
C ARG A 5 13.98 -4.73 7.10
N SER A 6 14.17 -5.93 6.57
CA SER A 6 15.24 -6.27 5.62
C SER A 6 14.85 -6.07 4.15
N LEU A 7 13.62 -5.63 3.87
CA LEU A 7 13.20 -5.25 2.51
C LEU A 7 13.69 -3.86 2.08
N ALA A 8 14.39 -3.12 2.96
CA ALA A 8 15.10 -1.90 2.60
C ALA A 8 16.43 -2.19 1.87
N LEU A 9 16.38 -3.02 0.82
CA LEU A 9 17.50 -3.26 -0.07
C LEU A 9 17.10 -2.89 -1.49
N ALA A 10 17.60 -1.72 -1.92
CA ALA A 10 17.82 -1.25 -3.29
C ALA A 10 16.84 -0.25 -3.94
N GLY A 11 16.01 0.46 -3.17
CA GLY A 11 15.27 1.64 -3.64
C GLY A 11 15.11 2.68 -2.55
N GLU A 12 15.15 3.97 -2.90
CA GLU A 12 14.73 5.02 -1.96
C GLU A 12 13.22 4.89 -1.77
N ILE A 13 12.80 4.34 -0.64
CA ILE A 13 11.38 4.32 -0.26
C ILE A 13 11.00 5.76 0.05
N ASP A 14 10.19 6.38 -0.82
CA ASP A 14 9.65 7.73 -0.65
C ASP A 14 8.73 7.80 0.58
N ALA A 15 7.93 6.76 0.84
CA ALA A 15 7.07 6.66 2.02
C ALA A 15 6.73 5.21 2.38
N ASN A 16 6.62 4.92 3.68
CA ASN A 16 6.04 3.69 4.21
C ASN A 16 5.02 4.05 5.29
N LEU A 17 3.74 3.96 4.93
CA LEU A 17 2.60 4.38 5.71
C LEU A 17 1.79 3.15 6.13
N MET A 18 1.43 3.06 7.40
CA MET A 18 0.55 2.01 7.92
C MET A 18 -0.67 2.67 8.52
N SER A 19 -1.83 2.08 8.29
CA SER A 19 -3.09 2.58 8.82
C SER A 19 -3.09 2.48 10.35
N PRO A 20 -3.87 3.32 11.05
CA PRO A 20 -3.87 3.37 12.51
C PRO A 20 -4.23 2.04 13.19
N GLU A 21 -5.06 1.22 12.55
CA GLU A 21 -5.49 -0.08 13.08
C GLU A 21 -4.70 -1.24 12.45
N GLY A 22 -3.82 -0.95 11.48
CA GLY A 22 -2.92 -1.91 10.85
C GLY A 22 -3.57 -2.81 9.79
N GLY A 23 -4.82 -2.54 9.39
CA GLY A 23 -5.52 -3.26 8.32
C GLY A 23 -5.12 -2.85 6.90
N ALA A 24 -4.37 -1.76 6.75
CA ALA A 24 -3.87 -1.27 5.45
C ALA A 24 -2.43 -0.74 5.53
N ILE A 25 -1.71 -0.87 4.42
CA ILE A 25 -0.31 -0.47 4.27
C ILE A 25 -0.17 0.21 2.91
N VAL A 26 0.54 1.33 2.85
CA VAL A 26 0.89 2.00 1.60
C VAL A 26 2.40 2.25 1.58
N VAL A 27 3.03 1.80 0.50
CA VAL A 27 4.44 2.06 0.22
C VAL A 27 4.52 2.89 -1.04
N VAL A 28 5.33 3.94 -1.04
CA VAL A 28 5.67 4.69 -2.24
C VAL A 28 7.16 4.52 -2.48
N GLU A 29 7.52 4.04 -3.67
CA GLU A 29 8.90 3.81 -4.07
C GLU A 29 9.08 4.23 -5.53
N HIS A 30 10.02 5.15 -5.79
CA HIS A 30 10.37 5.63 -7.13
C HIS A 30 9.15 6.12 -7.93
N GLY A 31 8.22 6.83 -7.28
CA GLY A 31 6.99 7.30 -7.91
C GLY A 31 5.96 6.20 -8.19
N THR A 32 6.14 4.99 -7.67
CA THR A 32 5.11 3.94 -7.69
C THR A 32 4.46 3.85 -6.31
N LEU A 33 3.13 3.94 -6.25
CA LEU A 33 2.35 3.68 -5.05
C LEU A 33 1.88 2.23 -5.04
N ILE A 34 2.21 1.54 -3.96
CA ILE A 34 1.77 0.18 -3.65
C ILE A 34 0.90 0.23 -2.42
N ALA A 35 -0.41 0.03 -2.59
CA ALA A 35 -1.34 -0.09 -1.47
C ALA A 35 -1.68 -1.55 -1.24
N CYS A 36 -1.76 -1.97 0.02
CA CYS A 36 -2.16 -3.30 0.43
C CYS A 36 -3.21 -3.20 1.53
N ASP A 37 -4.21 -4.07 1.48
CA ASP A 37 -5.20 -4.17 2.55
C ASP A 37 -5.62 -5.60 2.84
N ARG A 38 -6.19 -5.81 4.01
CA ARG A 38 -6.73 -7.11 4.41
C ARG A 38 -8.24 -7.15 4.15
N PRO A 39 -8.72 -7.77 3.05
CA PRO A 39 -10.14 -7.68 2.67
C PRO A 39 -11.12 -8.22 3.73
N ASP A 40 -10.71 -9.22 4.52
CA ASP A 40 -11.56 -9.86 5.53
C ASP A 40 -11.61 -9.13 6.88
N ASP A 41 -10.74 -8.15 7.12
CA ASP A 41 -10.49 -7.59 8.46
C ASP A 41 -10.18 -6.08 8.41
N ILE A 42 -10.38 -5.45 7.25
CA ILE A 42 -10.18 -4.01 7.10
C ILE A 42 -11.29 -3.26 7.84
N SER A 43 -10.91 -2.31 8.69
CA SER A 43 -11.88 -1.48 9.39
C SER A 43 -12.40 -0.33 8.52
N GLU A 44 -13.50 0.30 8.92
CA GLU A 44 -13.97 1.54 8.29
C GLU A 44 -12.92 2.67 8.42
N ARG A 45 -12.13 2.69 9.49
CA ARG A 45 -11.08 3.70 9.69
C ARG A 45 -9.87 3.44 8.80
N ASP A 46 -9.52 2.17 8.57
CA ASP A 46 -8.46 1.80 7.64
C ASP A 46 -8.84 2.15 6.19
N ASN A 47 -10.10 1.92 5.81
CA ASN A 47 -10.63 2.35 4.51
C ASN A 47 -10.59 3.88 4.36
N ALA A 48 -11.13 4.62 5.32
CA ALA A 48 -11.12 6.08 5.26
C ALA A 48 -9.68 6.64 5.20
N TRP A 49 -8.76 6.03 5.94
CA TRP A 49 -7.35 6.39 5.88
C TRP A 49 -6.73 6.09 4.50
N LEU A 50 -7.08 4.97 3.86
CA LEU A 50 -6.62 4.66 2.50
C LEU A 50 -7.14 5.70 1.50
N ASP A 51 -8.42 6.07 1.58
CA ASP A 51 -9.01 7.12 0.75
C ASP A 51 -8.24 8.44 0.90
N GLU A 52 -7.96 8.88 2.14
CA GLU A 52 -7.17 10.10 2.40
C GLU A 52 -5.74 10.03 1.82
N VAL A 53 -5.12 8.84 1.86
CA VAL A 53 -3.80 8.62 1.26
C VAL A 53 -3.88 8.68 -0.26
N PHE A 54 -4.86 8.02 -0.88
CA PHE A 54 -5.08 8.07 -2.33
C PHE A 54 -5.32 9.50 -2.81
N GLU A 55 -6.15 10.28 -2.12
CA GLU A 55 -6.38 11.69 -2.43
C GLU A 55 -5.09 12.52 -2.36
N ARG A 56 -4.25 12.29 -1.33
CA ARG A 56 -2.97 12.99 -1.18
C ARG A 56 -2.01 12.74 -2.36
N TYR A 57 -2.04 11.53 -2.91
CA TYR A 57 -1.21 11.14 -4.04
C TYR A 57 -1.90 11.34 -5.40
N GLY A 58 -3.08 11.97 -5.44
CA GLY A 58 -3.80 12.24 -6.68
C GLY A 58 -4.37 10.99 -7.35
N VAL A 59 -4.50 9.88 -6.62
CA VAL A 59 -5.08 8.64 -7.13
C VAL A 59 -6.59 8.81 -7.21
N THR A 60 -7.11 8.87 -8.45
CA THR A 60 -8.54 9.08 -8.71
C THR A 60 -9.26 7.82 -9.19
N ASP A 61 -8.52 6.84 -9.70
CA ASP A 61 -9.04 5.55 -10.13
C ASP A 61 -8.10 4.44 -9.65
N LEU A 62 -8.68 3.41 -9.04
CA LEU A 62 -7.95 2.23 -8.60
C LEU A 62 -8.18 1.09 -9.58
N PRO A 63 -7.10 0.47 -10.11
CA PRO A 63 -7.24 -0.72 -10.91
C PRO A 63 -7.84 -1.87 -10.08
N PRO A 64 -8.34 -2.94 -10.70
CA PRO A 64 -8.76 -4.12 -9.96
C PRO A 64 -7.59 -4.65 -9.10
N PRO A 65 -7.85 -5.01 -7.83
CA PRO A 65 -6.81 -5.52 -6.95
C PRO A 65 -6.26 -6.86 -7.44
N SER A 66 -4.99 -7.07 -7.15
CA SER A 66 -4.37 -8.40 -7.16
C SER A 66 -4.31 -8.95 -5.74
N TYR A 67 -4.06 -10.26 -5.59
CA TYR A 67 -3.96 -10.91 -4.28
C TYR A 67 -2.55 -11.40 -4.02
N ILE A 68 -2.07 -11.18 -2.80
CA ILE A 68 -0.78 -11.70 -2.33
C ILE A 68 -0.99 -13.18 -1.99
N VAL A 69 -0.23 -14.06 -2.64
CA VAL A 69 -0.43 -15.52 -2.51
C VAL A 69 0.46 -16.17 -1.45
N GLU A 70 1.55 -15.52 -1.05
CA GLU A 70 2.56 -16.09 -0.15
C GLU A 70 3.17 -15.02 0.76
N GLY A 71 3.70 -15.44 1.92
CA GLY A 71 4.35 -14.57 2.90
C GLY A 71 3.44 -14.10 4.04
N GLU A 72 3.93 -13.16 4.86
CA GLU A 72 3.20 -12.64 6.03
C GLU A 72 1.91 -11.86 5.66
N LEU A 73 1.84 -11.38 4.42
CA LEU A 73 0.69 -10.69 3.85
C LEU A 73 -0.16 -11.59 2.94
N ALA A 74 0.04 -12.91 2.96
CA ALA A 74 -0.78 -13.82 2.15
C ALA A 74 -2.29 -13.62 2.45
N GLY A 75 -3.09 -13.55 1.38
CA GLY A 75 -4.53 -13.25 1.44
C GLY A 75 -4.87 -11.75 1.37
N TRP A 76 -3.90 -10.85 1.51
CA TRP A 76 -4.14 -9.42 1.35
C TRP A 76 -4.33 -9.07 -0.12
N ARG A 77 -5.12 -8.02 -0.37
CA ARG A 77 -5.20 -7.39 -1.68
C ARG A 77 -4.06 -6.40 -1.82
N TYR A 78 -3.61 -6.18 -3.04
CA TYR A 78 -2.69 -5.11 -3.34
C TYR A 78 -3.01 -4.44 -4.68
N TRP A 79 -2.64 -3.17 -4.75
CA TRP A 79 -2.68 -2.32 -5.92
C TRP A 79 -1.30 -1.73 -6.16
N SER A 80 -0.91 -1.62 -7.41
CA SER A 80 0.32 -0.96 -7.84
C SER A 80 -0.02 0.07 -8.91
N LEU A 81 0.32 1.32 -8.65
CA LEU A 81 -0.02 2.48 -9.48
C LEU A 81 1.26 3.29 -9.71
N GLU A 82 1.53 3.71 -10.94
CA GLU A 82 2.52 4.76 -11.18
C GLU A 82 1.88 6.10 -10.86
N LEU A 83 2.51 6.89 -10.00
CA LEU A 83 2.10 8.24 -9.68
C LEU A 83 2.53 9.17 -10.81
N GLU A 84 1.58 9.92 -11.35
CA GLU A 84 1.89 10.97 -12.31
C GLU A 84 2.68 12.06 -11.57
N ASN A 85 3.99 12.13 -11.83
CA ASN A 85 4.76 13.32 -11.52
C ASN A 85 4.33 14.39 -12.51
N ASP A 86 3.42 15.28 -12.09
CA ASP A 86 3.16 16.52 -12.83
C ASP A 86 4.50 17.28 -12.91
N GLY A 87 5.12 17.25 -14.09
CA GLY A 87 6.47 17.75 -14.35
C GLY A 87 6.59 19.26 -14.36
#